data_AF-A0A1Q7PB39-F1
#
_entry.id   AF-A0A1Q7PB39-F1
#
_cell.length_a   1.000
_cell.length_b   1.000
_cell.length_c   1.000
_cell.angle_alpha   90.00
_cell.angle_beta   90.00
_cell.angle_gamma   90.00
#
_symmetry.space_group_name_H-M   'P 1'
#
loop_
_entity.id
_entity.type
_entity.pdbx_description
1 polymer ?
#
loop_
_entity_poly.entity_id
_entity_poly.type
_entity_poly.pdbx_seq_one_letter_code
_entity_poly.pdbx_strand_id
1 'polypeptide(L)'
;MENQQQSGKGGSGRRPWAAYNIVERSGRHFWNRVGSAFQNQDGSMNIYLDALPRDGKIQIREDDREREPRKERGALAEEAVEA
;
A
#
# COMPACT_ATOMS: atom_id res chain seq x y z
N MET A 1 -23.69 18.49 -13.44
CA MET A 1 -22.26 18.30 -13.73
C MET A 1 -21.95 16.86 -13.39
N GLU A 2 -22.04 16.00 -14.40
CA GLU A 2 -22.03 14.55 -14.27
C GLU A 2 -20.59 14.07 -14.17
N ASN A 3 -20.23 13.46 -13.05
CA ASN A 3 -18.88 12.97 -12.80
C ASN A 3 -18.71 11.67 -13.59
N GLN A 4 -18.19 11.77 -14.82
CA GLN A 4 -17.79 10.63 -15.64
C GLN A 4 -16.63 9.92 -14.95
N GLN A 5 -16.99 8.92 -14.14
CA GLN A 5 -16.05 7.91 -13.68
C GLN A 5 -15.58 7.14 -14.91
N GLN A 6 -14.41 7.50 -15.42
CA GLN A 6 -13.79 6.91 -16.60
C GLN A 6 -13.61 5.41 -16.39
N SER A 7 -14.50 4.63 -17.01
CA SER A 7 -14.41 3.18 -17.10
C SER A 7 -13.37 2.80 -18.18
N GLY A 8 -12.12 2.59 -17.77
CA GLY A 8 -11.10 2.00 -18.63
C GLY A 8 -11.27 0.48 -18.72
N LYS A 9 -11.61 -0.03 -19.92
CA LYS A 9 -11.55 -1.48 -20.25
C LYS A 9 -10.11 -1.88 -20.58
N GLY A 10 -9.58 -2.89 -19.89
CA GLY A 10 -8.63 -3.86 -20.46
C GLY A 10 -7.20 -3.86 -19.92
N GLY A 11 -6.90 -4.84 -19.06
CA GLY A 11 -5.56 -5.35 -18.76
C GLY A 11 -5.71 -6.62 -17.92
N SER A 12 -5.02 -7.71 -18.28
CA SER A 12 -4.99 -8.99 -17.57
C SER A 12 -5.04 -8.79 -16.05
N GLY A 13 -5.78 -9.61 -15.29
CA GLY A 13 -6.04 -9.52 -13.83
C GLY A 13 -4.84 -9.37 -12.90
N ARG A 14 -4.01 -8.35 -13.11
CA ARG A 14 -2.88 -7.96 -12.30
C ARG A 14 -3.42 -7.08 -11.20
N ARG A 15 -3.23 -7.60 -9.99
CA ARG A 15 -3.63 -6.95 -8.76
C ARG A 15 -2.91 -5.60 -8.66
N PRO A 16 -3.58 -4.54 -8.17
CA PRO A 16 -2.96 -3.24 -8.01
C PRO A 16 -1.76 -3.34 -7.07
N TRP A 17 -0.74 -2.53 -7.30
CA TRP A 17 0.42 -2.45 -6.43
C TRP A 17 0.05 -1.63 -5.18
N ALA A 18 0.69 -1.92 -4.06
CA ALA A 18 0.56 -1.16 -2.82
C ALA A 18 1.63 -0.07 -2.74
N ALA A 19 1.23 1.13 -2.31
CA ALA A 19 2.13 2.25 -2.04
C ALA A 19 2.35 2.41 -0.53
N TYR A 20 3.61 2.40 -0.09
CA TYR A 20 4.00 2.48 1.32
C TYR A 20 4.89 3.70 1.58
N ASN A 21 4.64 4.41 2.68
CA ASN A 21 5.60 5.31 3.30
C ASN A 21 6.27 4.57 4.47
N ILE A 22 7.55 4.25 4.30
CA ILE A 22 8.34 3.54 5.31
C ILE A 22 8.99 4.56 6.22
N VAL A 23 8.61 4.54 7.49
CA VAL A 23 9.14 5.46 8.50
C VAL A 23 10.01 4.68 9.46
N GLU A 24 11.20 5.17 9.74
CA GLU A 24 12.04 4.62 10.81
C GLU A 24 11.73 5.33 12.13
N ARG A 25 11.47 4.55 13.18
CA ARG A 25 11.31 5.07 14.55
C ARG A 25 11.97 4.10 15.52
N SER A 26 12.84 4.63 16.39
CA SER A 26 13.50 3.85 17.44
C SER A 26 14.20 2.59 16.91
N GLY A 27 14.87 2.69 15.76
CA GLY A 27 15.58 1.57 15.12
C GLY A 27 14.69 0.51 14.47
N ARG A 28 13.37 0.76 14.35
CA ARG A 28 12.41 -0.12 13.67
C ARG A 28 11.80 0.56 12.45
N HIS A 29 11.55 -0.20 11.39
CA HIS A 29 10.87 0.28 10.19
C HIS A 29 9.36 -0.02 10.25
N PHE A 30 8.56 1.03 10.09
CA PHE A 30 7.10 0.95 10.04
C PHE A 30 6.63 1.17 8.61
N TRP A 31 5.94 0.16 8.08
CA TRP A 31 5.41 0.16 6.72
C TRP A 31 3.98 0.69 6.74
N ASN A 32 3.83 2.00 6.52
CA ASN A 32 2.51 2.62 6.48
C ASN A 32 1.99 2.59 5.05
N ARG A 33 0.89 1.89 4.79
CA ARG A 33 0.25 1.97 3.48
C ARG A 33 -0.37 3.36 3.31
N VAL A 34 -0.04 4.01 2.21
CA VAL A 34 -0.51 5.36 1.88
C VAL A 34 -1.31 5.40 0.58
N GLY A 35 -1.45 4.27 -0.13
CA GLY A 35 -2.26 4.21 -1.33
C GLY A 35 -2.09 2.97 -2.18
N SER A 36 -2.46 3.10 -3.45
CA SER A 36 -2.35 2.07 -4.49
C SER A 36 -1.66 2.63 -5.73
N ALA A 37 -1.04 1.76 -6.52
CA ALA A 37 -0.40 2.14 -7.76
C ALA A 37 -0.72 1.19 -8.92
N PHE A 38 -0.77 1.77 -10.11
CA PHE A 38 -1.16 1.11 -11.35
C PHE A 38 -0.10 1.39 -12.41
N GLN A 39 0.41 0.33 -13.03
CA GLN A 39 1.38 0.46 -14.12
C GLN A 39 0.65 0.75 -15.43
N ASN A 40 1.10 1.77 -16.14
CA ASN A 40 0.61 2.15 -17.46
C ASN A 40 1.36 1.36 -18.56
N GLN A 41 0.84 1.40 -19.79
CA GLN A 41 1.44 0.66 -20.91
C GLN A 41 2.86 1.13 -21.25
N ASP A 42 3.16 2.41 -21.03
CA ASP A 42 4.48 3.02 -21.25
C ASP A 42 5.49 2.73 -20.12
N GLY A 43 5.10 1.92 -19.13
CA GLY A 43 5.92 1.59 -17.97
C GLY A 43 5.90 2.64 -16.86
N SER A 44 5.23 3.78 -17.05
CA SER A 44 4.99 4.76 -15.99
C SER A 44 4.00 4.20 -14.96
N MET A 45 3.88 4.88 -13.81
CA MET A 45 2.95 4.47 -12.75
C MET A 45 2.08 5.63 -12.32
N ASN A 46 0.78 5.38 -12.24
CA ASN A 46 -0.16 6.25 -11.54
C ASN A 46 -0.26 5.80 -10.08
N ILE A 47 -0.03 6.72 -9.15
CA ILE A 47 -0.12 6.47 -7.71
C ILE A 47 -1.28 7.29 -7.15
N TYR A 48 -2.22 6.61 -6.51
CA TYR A 48 -3.36 7.23 -5.84
C TYR A 48 -3.13 7.15 -4.34
N LEU A 49 -3.03 8.32 -3.69
CA LEU A 49 -2.73 8.44 -2.27
C LEU A 49 -4.00 8.65 -1.45
N ASP A 50 -4.17 7.82 -0.43
CA ASP A 50 -5.20 7.96 0.61
C ASP A 50 -4.69 8.85 1.75
N ALA A 51 -3.36 8.94 1.92
CA ALA A 51 -2.69 9.75 2.93
C ALA A 51 -1.38 10.34 2.38
N LEU A 52 -0.98 11.50 2.91
CA LEU A 52 0.27 12.14 2.53
C LEU A 52 1.47 11.45 3.21
N PRO A 53 2.53 11.09 2.46
CA PRO A 53 3.75 10.53 3.03
C PRO A 53 4.50 11.59 3.83
N ARG A 54 4.99 11.24 5.02
CA ARG A 54 5.69 12.19 5.90
C ARG A 54 7.06 12.61 5.36
N ASP A 55 7.80 11.64 4.86
CA ASP A 55 9.23 11.79 4.52
C ASP A 55 9.44 11.99 3.00
N GLY A 56 8.37 12.30 2.26
CA GLY A 56 8.40 12.54 0.80
C GLY A 56 8.75 11.30 -0.05
N LYS A 57 9.03 10.15 0.57
CA LYS A 57 9.39 8.89 -0.09
C LYS A 57 8.23 7.90 -0.05
N ILE A 58 7.97 7.29 -1.20
CA ILE A 58 7.02 6.18 -1.35
C ILE A 58 7.77 4.98 -1.94
N GLN A 59 7.48 3.80 -1.44
CA GLN A 59 7.89 2.54 -2.06
C GLN A 59 6.67 1.81 -2.59
N ILE A 60 6.77 1.33 -3.83
CA ILE A 60 5.73 0.54 -4.48
C ILE A 60 6.09 -0.94 -4.41
N ARG A 61 5.14 -1.80 -4.01
CA ARG A 61 5.31 -3.25 -3.91
C ARG A 61 4.06 -3.99 -4.40
N GLU A 62 4.22 -5.23 -4.84
CA GLU A 62 3.08 -6.09 -5.12
C GLU A 62 2.26 -6.28 -3.84
N ASP A 63 0.94 -6.23 -3.94
CA ASP A 63 0.06 -6.32 -2.78
C ASP A 63 -0.06 -7.78 -2.31
N ASP A 64 0.62 -8.14 -1.23
CA ASP A 64 0.63 -9.47 -0.66
C ASP A 64 -0.53 -9.74 0.32
N ARG A 65 -1.44 -8.79 0.54
CA ARG A 65 -2.48 -8.89 1.58
C ARG A 65 -3.61 -9.89 1.33
N GLU A 66 -3.64 -10.59 0.20
CA GLU A 66 -4.46 -11.81 0.06
C GLU A 66 -3.73 -13.07 0.54
N ARG A 67 -2.42 -13.02 0.79
CA ARG A 67 -1.61 -14.18 1.21
C ARG A 67 -1.53 -14.39 2.72
N GLU A 68 -1.77 -13.36 3.55
CA GLU A 68 -1.77 -13.51 5.00
C GLU A 68 -3.08 -13.03 5.63
N PRO A 69 -3.76 -13.86 6.45
CA PRO A 69 -4.83 -13.36 7.30
C PRO A 69 -4.25 -12.27 8.17
N ARG A 70 -4.87 -11.09 8.15
CA ARG A 70 -4.49 -9.92 8.95
C ARG A 70 -4.34 -10.36 10.41
N LYS A 71 -3.10 -10.59 10.86
CA LYS A 71 -2.82 -10.76 12.30
C LYS A 71 -3.38 -9.52 12.98
N GLU A 72 -4.25 -9.75 13.96
CA GLU A 72 -4.95 -8.66 14.63
C GLU A 72 -3.93 -7.66 15.17
N ARG A 73 -4.22 -6.38 14.99
CA ARG A 73 -3.40 -5.30 15.55
C ARG A 73 -3.38 -5.47 17.06
N GLY A 74 -2.25 -5.92 17.61
CA GLY A 74 -2.11 -6.20 19.04
C GLY A 74 -1.50 -7.55 19.34
N ALA A 75 -1.62 -8.53 18.43
CA ALA A 75 -1.10 -9.89 18.66
C ALA A 75 0.39 -9.92 18.99
N LEU A 76 1.20 -9.10 18.31
CA LEU A 76 2.65 -8.96 18.57
C LEU A 76 2.97 -8.20 19.87
N ALA A 77 2.04 -7.39 20.36
CA ALA A 77 2.20 -6.67 21.62
C ALA A 77 1.78 -7.56 22.81
N GLU A 78 0.75 -8.38 22.64
CA GLU A 78 0.32 -9.38 23.63
C GLU A 78 1.34 -10.51 23.79
N GLU A 79 1.88 -11.03 22.69
CA GLU A 79 2.93 -12.07 22.70
C GLU A 79 4.21 -11.59 23.45
N ALA A 80 4.52 -10.30 23.39
CA ALA A 80 5.67 -9.72 24.09
C ALA A 80 5.42 -9.45 25.59
N VAL A 81 4.16 -9.50 26.04
CA VAL A 81 3.80 -9.35 27.46
C VAL A 81 3.73 -10.71 28.17
N GLU A 82 3.51 -11.79 27.42
CA GLU A 82 3.39 -13.17 27.92
C GLU A 82 4.72 -13.96 27.96
N ALA A 83 5.83 -13.39 27.48
CA ALA A 83 7.17 -14.01 27.45
C ALA A 83 8.13 -13.40 28.49
#